data_AF-A0A3D0RMB4-F1
#
_entry.id   AF-A0A3D0RMB4-F1
#
_cell.length_a   1.000
_cell.length_b   1.000
_cell.length_c   1.000
_cell.angle_alpha   90.00
_cell.angle_beta   90.00
_cell.angle_gamma   90.00
#
_symmetry.space_group_name_H-M   'P 1'
#
loop_
_entity.id
_entity.type
_entity.pdbx_description
1 polymer ?
#
loop_
_entity_poly.entity_id
_entity_poly.type
_entity_poly.pdbx_seq_one_letter_code
_entity_poly.pdbx_strand_id
1 'polypeptide(L)'
;DWRRVIDNKDIDMVIIGTPDHWHCLQLVAACETGKDVYVEKPLANTMEECDLMVRATRKYNRIVQVGQWQRSDPHWDEAAA
;
A
#
# COMPACT_ATOMS: atom_id res chain seq x y z
N ASP A 1 -6.22 -13.29 -11.35
CA ASP A 1 -7.00 -12.15 -10.81
C ASP A 1 -6.59 -11.93 -9.36
N TRP A 2 -6.21 -10.71 -8.99
CA TRP A 2 -5.75 -10.33 -7.66
C TRP A 2 -6.88 -10.39 -6.61
N ARG A 3 -8.15 -10.32 -7.03
CA ARG A 3 -9.32 -10.40 -6.14
C ARG A 3 -9.34 -11.69 -5.32
N ARG A 4 -8.94 -12.81 -5.93
CA ARG A 4 -8.84 -14.11 -5.24
C ARG A 4 -7.85 -14.10 -4.07
N VAL A 5 -6.86 -13.21 -4.09
CA VAL A 5 -5.86 -13.06 -3.02
C VAL A 5 -6.44 -12.27 -1.86
N ILE A 6 -7.05 -11.11 -2.14
CA ILE A 6 -7.62 -10.27 -1.09
C ILE A 6 -8.88 -10.89 -0.43
N ASP A 7 -9.62 -11.73 -1.16
CA ASP A 7 -10.77 -12.47 -0.63
C ASP A 7 -10.37 -13.68 0.23
N ASN A 8 -9.10 -14.10 0.19
CA ASN A 8 -8.63 -15.22 1.00
C ASN A 8 -8.53 -14.79 2.48
N LYS A 9 -9.26 -15.49 3.35
CA LYS A 9 -9.29 -15.22 4.80
C LYS A 9 -8.01 -15.62 5.51
N ASP A 10 -7.19 -16.48 4.93
CA ASP A 10 -5.93 -16.96 5.51
C ASP A 10 -4.75 -16.02 5.22
N ILE A 11 -4.98 -14.90 4.52
CA ILE A 11 -3.96 -13.91 4.18
C ILE A 11 -4.18 -12.67 5.04
N ASP A 12 -3.15 -12.22 5.75
CA ASP A 12 -3.23 -11.02 6.60
C ASP A 12 -2.81 -9.74 5.85
N MET A 13 -1.87 -9.87 4.90
CA MET A 13 -1.23 -8.74 4.22
C MET A 13 -0.99 -9.05 2.74
N VAL A 14 -1.03 -8.01 1.90
CA VAL A 14 -0.67 -8.10 0.47
C VAL A 14 0.44 -7.11 0.09
N ILE A 15 1.22 -7.50 -0.91
CA ILE A 15 2.21 -6.63 -1.56
C ILE A 15 1.70 -6.29 -2.97
N ILE A 16 1.49 -5.00 -3.22
CA ILE A 16 1.08 -4.44 -4.50
C ILE A 16 2.34 -4.01 -5.25
N GLY A 17 2.83 -4.90 -6.13
CA GLY A 17 3.92 -4.65 -7.08
C GLY A 17 3.46 -4.68 -8.53
N THR A 18 2.19 -4.35 -8.78
CA THR A 18 1.60 -4.28 -10.11
C THR A 18 1.98 -2.96 -10.80
N PRO A 19 1.59 -2.74 -12.08
CA PRO A 19 1.75 -1.41 -12.67
C PRO A 19 0.94 -0.35 -11.92
N ASP A 20 1.47 0.88 -11.88
CA ASP A 20 1.05 2.00 -11.04
C ASP A 20 -0.44 2.37 -11.15
N HIS A 21 -1.03 2.29 -12.35
CA HIS A 21 -2.45 2.57 -12.58
C HIS A 21 -3.41 1.59 -11.87
N TRP A 22 -2.91 0.49 -11.31
CA TRP A 22 -3.69 -0.43 -10.49
C TRP A 22 -3.60 -0.16 -8.99
N HIS A 23 -2.62 0.61 -8.54
CA HIS A 23 -2.27 0.72 -7.12
C HIS A 23 -3.43 1.23 -6.27
N CYS A 24 -4.09 2.31 -6.69
CA CYS A 24 -5.22 2.89 -5.96
C CYS A 24 -6.36 1.88 -5.80
N LEU A 25 -6.78 1.25 -6.90
CA LEU A 25 -7.87 0.26 -6.89
C LEU A 25 -7.54 -0.93 -5.98
N GLN A 26 -6.33 -1.48 -6.11
CA GLN A 26 -5.91 -2.66 -5.35
C GLN A 26 -5.73 -2.35 -3.87
N LEU A 27 -5.17 -1.20 -3.52
CA LEU A 27 -4.97 -0.80 -2.13
C LEU A 27 -6.31 -0.58 -1.44
N VAL A 28 -7.22 0.18 -2.05
CA VAL A 28 -8.54 0.44 -1.46
C VAL A 28 -9.29 -0.87 -1.23
N ALA A 29 -9.30 -1.77 -2.22
CA ALA A 29 -9.96 -3.07 -2.10
C ALA A 29 -9.29 -4.02 -1.09
N ALA A 30 -7.96 -4.00 -0.99
CA ALA A 30 -7.23 -4.75 0.04
C ALA A 30 -7.58 -4.23 1.44
N CYS A 31 -7.64 -2.90 1.62
CA CYS A 31 -8.05 -2.31 2.89
C CYS A 31 -9.49 -2.69 3.25
N GLU A 32 -10.40 -2.68 2.27
CA GLU A 32 -11.81 -3.08 2.42
C GLU A 32 -12.00 -4.51 2.90
N THR A 33 -11.13 -5.41 2.46
CA THR A 33 -11.13 -6.83 2.84
C THR A 33 -10.33 -7.12 4.11
N GLY A 34 -9.88 -6.07 4.81
CA GLY A 34 -9.19 -6.19 6.08
C GLY A 34 -7.70 -6.52 5.96
N LYS A 35 -7.08 -6.40 4.77
CA LYS A 35 -5.66 -6.68 4.58
C LYS A 35 -4.80 -5.46 4.89
N ASP A 36 -3.65 -5.71 5.49
CA ASP A 36 -2.56 -4.73 5.52
C ASP A 36 -1.86 -4.70 4.14
N VAL A 37 -1.24 -3.58 3.80
CA VAL A 37 -0.76 -3.35 2.43
C VAL A 37 0.66 -2.79 2.42
N TYR A 38 1.52 -3.41 1.62
CA TYR A 38 2.72 -2.75 1.09
C TYR A 38 2.47 -2.41 -0.37
N VAL A 39 2.74 -1.18 -0.79
CA VAL A 39 2.53 -0.74 -2.18
C VAL A 39 3.80 -0.12 -2.74
N GLU A 40 4.22 -0.58 -3.92
CA GLU A 40 5.41 -0.07 -4.58
C GLU A 40 5.27 1.39 -5.05
N LYS A 41 6.42 2.02 -5.31
CA LYS A 41 6.48 3.34 -5.95
C LYS A 41 6.41 3.23 -7.47
N PRO A 42 5.74 4.16 -8.17
CA PRO A 42 5.00 5.32 -7.65
C PRO A 42 3.66 4.92 -7.02
N LEU A 43 3.24 5.63 -5.97
CA LEU A 43 2.05 5.28 -5.18
C LEU A 43 0.75 5.38 -5.98
N ALA A 44 0.59 6.47 -6.73
CA ALA A 44 -0.63 6.83 -7.45
C ALA A 44 -0.30 7.81 -8.58
N ASN A 45 -1.25 8.02 -9.49
CA ASN A 45 -1.13 8.91 -10.65
C ASN A 45 -1.73 10.29 -10.41
N THR A 46 -2.63 10.44 -9.43
CA THR A 46 -3.22 11.74 -9.06
C THR A 46 -3.25 11.97 -7.55
N MET A 47 -3.47 13.23 -7.15
CA MET A 47 -3.66 13.58 -5.73
C MET A 47 -4.97 13.02 -5.17
N GLU A 48 -6.03 12.98 -5.99
CA GLU A 48 -7.33 12.42 -5.60
C GLU A 48 -7.20 10.92 -5.29
N GLU A 49 -6.40 10.18 -6.05
CA GLU A 49 -6.09 8.78 -5.75
C GLU A 49 -5.35 8.63 -4.42
N CYS A 50 -4.36 9.49 -4.13
CA CYS A 50 -3.69 9.52 -2.84
C CYS A 50 -4.69 9.75 -1.69
N ASP A 51 -5.60 10.72 -1.85
CA ASP A 51 -6.63 11.03 -0.83
C ASP A 51 -7.61 9.87 -0.64
N LEU A 52 -7.98 9.16 -1.71
CA LEU A 52 -8.80 7.94 -1.62
C LEU A 52 -8.09 6.84 -0.84
N MET A 53 -6.81 6.60 -1.13
CA MET A 53 -6.00 5.59 -0.45
C MET A 53 -5.84 5.91 1.04
N VAL A 54 -5.52 7.16 1.39
CA VAL A 54 -5.43 7.60 2.80
C VAL A 54 -6.76 7.42 3.53
N ARG A 55 -7.87 7.80 2.89
CA ARG A 55 -9.21 7.60 3.47
C ARG A 55 -9.53 6.13 3.69
N ALA A 56 -9.23 5.25 2.74
CA ALA A 56 -9.45 3.81 2.87
C ALA A 56 -8.62 3.22 4.02
N THR A 57 -7.32 3.52 4.07
CA THR A 57 -6.42 3.09 5.14
C THR A 57 -6.94 3.47 6.52
N ARG A 58 -7.38 4.72 6.70
CA ARG A 58 -7.94 5.22 7.96
C ARG A 58 -9.30 4.61 8.29
N LYS A 59 -10.20 4.52 7.30
CA LYS A 59 -11.56 3.99 7.48
C LYS A 59 -11.56 2.54 7.93
N TYR A 60 -10.71 1.71 7.33
CA TYR A 60 -10.63 0.29 7.63
C TYR A 60 -9.55 -0.07 8.66
N ASN A 61 -8.90 0.95 9.24
CA ASN A 61 -7.86 0.82 10.27
C ASN A 61 -6.80 -0.23 9.89
N ARG A 62 -6.17 -0.05 8.73
CA ARG A 62 -5.14 -0.95 8.18
C ARG A 62 -3.76 -0.33 8.25
N ILE A 63 -2.73 -1.18 8.34
CA ILE A 63 -1.34 -0.76 8.23
C ILE A 63 -0.97 -0.70 6.75
N VAL A 64 -0.46 0.45 6.32
CA VAL A 64 -0.02 0.66 4.94
C VAL A 64 1.39 1.25 4.90
N GLN A 65 2.25 0.64 4.09
CA GLN A 65 3.60 1.12 3.82
C GLN A 65 3.83 1.29 2.32
N VAL A 66 4.44 2.42 1.95
CA VAL A 66 4.86 2.68 0.57
C VAL A 66 6.30 2.21 0.38
N GLY A 67 6.64 1.72 -0.82
CA GLY A 67 7.94 1.18 -1.22
C GLY A 67 9.09 2.19 -1.25
N GLN A 68 9.37 2.78 -0.09
CA GLN A 68 10.38 3.80 0.15
C GLN A 68 11.56 3.20 0.93
N TRP A 69 12.02 2.02 0.51
CA TRP A 69 13.01 1.20 1.23
C TRP A 69 14.32 1.93 1.52
N GLN A 70 14.71 2.89 0.67
CA GLN A 70 15.89 3.72 0.89
C GLN A 70 15.83 4.52 2.20
N ARG A 71 14.64 4.84 2.71
CA ARG A 71 14.48 5.51 4.02
C ARG A 71 14.85 4.62 5.22
N SER A 72 15.19 3.36 4.99
CA SER A 72 15.61 2.41 6.03
C SER A 72 17.05 1.93 5.81
N ASP A 73 17.79 2.54 4.88
CA ASP A 73 19.19 2.23 4.64
C ASP A 73 20.07 2.99 5.66
N PRO A 74 20.98 2.30 6.39
CA PRO A 74 21.80 2.91 7.43
C PRO A 74 22.56 4.16 7.00
N HIS A 75 22.92 4.26 5.72
CA HIS A 75 23.60 5.45 5.21
C HIS A 75 22.80 6.74 5.42
N TRP A 76 21.47 6.67 5.29
CA TRP A 76 20.60 7.84 5.50
C TRP A 76 20.36 8.13 6.98
N ASP A 77 20.32 7.09 7.82
CA ASP A 77 20.21 7.23 9.27
C ASP A 77 21.46 7.92 9.84
N GLU A 78 22.65 7.49 9.40
CA GLU A 78 23.93 8.09 9.78
C GLU A 78 24.06 9.54 9.31
N ALA A 79 23.56 9.85 8.10
CA ALA A 79 23.62 11.21 7.56
C ALA A 79 22.66 12.20 8.26
N ALA A 80 21.61 11.69 8.91
CA ALA A 80 20.61 12.50 9.60
C ALA A 80 20.96 12.78 11.08
N ALA A 81 21.94 12.08 11.64
CA ALA A 81 22.43 12.23 13.02
C ALA A 81 23.41 13.39 13.19
#